data_AF-A0A392PPI0-F1
#
_entry.id   AF-A0A392PPI0-F1
#
_cell.length_a   1.000
_cell.length_b   1.000
_cell.length_c   1.000
_cell.angle_alpha   90.00
_cell.angle_beta   90.00
_cell.angle_gamma   90.00
#
_symmetry.space_group_name_H-M   'P 1'
#
loop_
_entity.id
_entity.type
_entity.pdbx_description
1 polymer ?
#
loop_
_entity_poly.entity_id
_entity_poly.type
_entity_poly.pdbx_seq_one_letter_code
_entity_poly.pdbx_strand_id
1 'polypeptide(L)'
;MFDWFEFMFKQAEQDNMEMIVAITYGVWYSRNQLVFQEKHIPPNEVSIVALIQLQEYKNISTINSVPQRAALTDHCCHNTSWSPPPRGTLKINVDAHLSSDGHWFSRLILRRSDGSVVGAATRSHAGSEDVVFGKALGLNNALD
;
A
#
# COMPACT_ATOMS: atom_id res chain seq x y z
N MET A 1 -0.43 12.13 12.52
CA MET A 1 -1.32 11.54 11.47
C MET A 1 -1.75 10.13 11.86
N PHE A 2 -0.84 9.27 12.34
CA PHE A 2 -1.18 7.93 12.87
C PHE A 2 -2.16 8.00 14.05
N ASP A 3 -1.94 8.90 15.01
CA ASP A 3 -2.80 9.06 16.19
C ASP A 3 -4.23 9.49 15.86
N TRP A 4 -4.40 10.30 14.82
CA TRP A 4 -5.73 10.71 14.34
C TRP A 4 -6.46 9.54 13.68
N PHE A 5 -5.76 8.75 12.85
CA PHE A 5 -6.33 7.54 12.26
C PHE A 5 -6.75 6.54 13.35
N GLU A 6 -5.88 6.29 14.32
CA GLU A 6 -6.19 5.36 15.40
C GLU A 6 -7.38 5.84 16.26
N PHE A 7 -7.44 7.14 16.55
CA PHE A 7 -8.59 7.75 17.24
C PHE A 7 -9.89 7.59 16.45
N MET A 8 -9.87 7.89 15.14
CA MET A 8 -11.05 7.78 14.29
C MET A 8 -11.52 6.32 14.19
N PHE A 9 -10.61 5.36 14.05
CA PHE A 9 -10.95 3.94 14.00
C PHE A 9 -11.53 3.39 15.31
N LYS A 10 -11.14 3.96 16.46
CA LYS A 10 -11.68 3.55 17.77
C LYS A 10 -13.09 4.10 18.03
N GLN A 11 -13.45 5.21 17.40
CA GLN A 11 -14.69 5.96 17.69
C GLN A 11 -15.71 5.94 16.55
N ALA A 12 -15.32 5.53 15.35
CA ALA A 12 -16.20 5.51 14.18
C ALA A 12 -17.06 4.25 14.12
N GLU A 13 -18.34 4.43 13.79
CA GLU A 13 -19.21 3.35 13.32
C GLU A 13 -18.67 2.72 12.02
N GLN A 14 -19.10 1.50 11.70
CA GLN A 14 -18.54 0.74 10.58
C GLN A 14 -18.62 1.47 9.23
N ASP A 15 -19.76 2.08 8.91
CA ASP A 15 -19.90 2.86 7.66
C ASP A 15 -18.94 4.06 7.63
N ASN A 16 -18.70 4.70 8.78
CA ASN A 16 -17.74 5.80 8.88
C ASN A 16 -16.30 5.30 8.70
N MET A 17 -15.95 4.11 9.21
CA MET A 17 -14.63 3.50 8.98
C MET A 17 -14.40 3.21 7.50
N GLU A 18 -15.40 2.65 6.82
CA GLU A 18 -15.32 2.35 5.39
C GLU A 18 -15.14 3.62 4.55
N MET A 19 -15.87 4.69 4.87
CA MET A 19 -15.69 6.00 4.24
C MET A 19 -14.28 6.57 4.47
N ILE A 20 -13.79 6.53 5.72
CA ILE A 20 -12.44 7.01 6.07
C ILE A 20 -11.39 6.25 5.26
N VAL A 21 -11.49 4.93 5.20
CA VAL A 21 -10.56 4.09 4.43
C VAL A 21 -10.64 4.42 2.93
N ALA A 22 -11.85 4.50 2.37
CA ALA A 22 -12.04 4.78 0.96
C ALA A 22 -11.45 6.14 0.55
N ILE A 23 -11.72 7.19 1.33
CA ILE A 23 -11.21 8.55 1.05
C ILE A 23 -9.68 8.60 1.19
N THR A 24 -9.13 7.94 2.22
CA THR A 24 -7.68 7.86 2.42
C THR A 24 -6.99 7.18 1.25
N TYR A 25 -7.56 6.07 0.79
CA TYR A 25 -7.11 5.38 -0.42
C TYR A 25 -7.26 6.28 -1.64
N GLY A 26 -8.38 6.99 -1.80
CA GLY A 26 -8.62 7.93 -2.89
C GLY A 26 -7.57 9.03 -2.99
N VAL A 27 -7.14 9.59 -1.85
CA VAL A 27 -6.05 10.59 -1.80
C VAL A 27 -4.73 9.98 -2.28
N TRP A 28 -4.39 8.79 -1.78
CA TRP A 28 -3.19 8.07 -2.22
C TRP A 28 -3.25 7.74 -3.73
N TYR A 29 -4.40 7.29 -4.20
CA TYR A 29 -4.65 6.95 -5.60
C TYR A 29 -4.53 8.17 -6.50
N SER A 30 -5.21 9.27 -6.18
CA SER A 30 -5.12 10.54 -6.93
C SER A 30 -3.68 11.04 -7.04
N ARG A 31 -2.93 11.02 -5.93
CA ARG A 31 -1.52 11.39 -5.91
C ARG A 31 -0.68 10.47 -6.81
N ASN A 32 -0.95 9.17 -6.83
CA ASN A 32 -0.22 8.24 -7.70
C ASN A 32 -0.61 8.40 -9.18
N GLN A 33 -1.87 8.65 -9.50
CA GLN A 33 -2.31 8.93 -10.86
C GLN A 33 -1.60 10.17 -11.42
N LEU A 34 -1.47 11.21 -10.61
CA LEU A 34 -0.73 12.42 -10.99
C LEU A 34 0.76 12.14 -11.19
N VAL A 35 1.40 11.45 -10.24
CA VAL A 35 2.86 11.24 -10.25
C VAL A 35 3.31 10.24 -11.31
N PHE A 36 2.54 9.18 -11.57
CA PHE A 36 2.97 8.06 -12.42
C PHE A 36 2.26 7.97 -13.77
N GLN A 37 1.12 8.64 -13.94
CA GLN A 37 0.33 8.58 -15.18
C GLN A 37 0.02 9.97 -15.75
N GLU A 38 0.53 11.04 -15.13
CA GLU A 38 0.21 12.44 -15.47
C GLU A 38 -1.31 12.74 -15.49
N LYS A 39 -2.09 11.90 -14.79
CA LYS A 39 -3.55 12.03 -14.71
C LYS A 39 -3.92 12.83 -13.48
N HIS A 40 -4.37 14.05 -13.70
CA HIS A 40 -4.82 14.92 -12.62
C HIS A 40 -6.27 14.61 -12.24
N ILE A 41 -6.48 14.17 -11.00
CA ILE A 41 -7.81 14.08 -10.38
C ILE A 41 -7.95 15.30 -9.46
N PRO A 42 -8.91 16.21 -9.74
CA PRO A 42 -9.11 17.40 -8.92
C PRO A 42 -9.33 17.04 -7.44
N PRO A 43 -8.66 17.73 -6.49
CA PRO A 43 -8.80 17.42 -5.06
C PRO A 43 -10.25 17.46 -4.55
N ASN A 44 -11.09 18.33 -5.13
CA ASN A 44 -12.51 18.42 -4.81
C ASN A 44 -13.33 17.20 -5.27
N GLU A 45 -12.81 16.41 -6.21
CA GLU A 45 -13.46 15.21 -6.73
C GLU A 45 -12.99 13.93 -6.05
N VAL A 46 -11.81 13.93 -5.40
CA VAL A 46 -11.21 12.74 -4.79
C VAL A 46 -12.17 12.04 -3.82
N SER A 47 -12.82 12.80 -2.95
CA SER A 47 -13.78 12.24 -1.99
C SER A 47 -15.01 11.64 -2.68
N ILE A 48 -15.50 12.29 -3.73
CA ILE A 48 -16.67 11.83 -4.49
C ILE A 48 -16.33 10.52 -5.21
N VAL A 49 -15.20 10.48 -5.92
CA VAL A 49 -14.72 9.28 -6.63
C VAL A 49 -14.50 8.12 -5.66
N ALA A 50 -13.89 8.38 -4.50
CA ALA A 50 -13.67 7.36 -3.48
C ALA A 50 -14.98 6.76 -2.95
N LEU A 51 -16.00 7.59 -2.72
CA LEU A 51 -17.30 7.12 -2.24
C LEU A 51 -18.08 6.34 -3.30
N ILE A 52 -18.01 6.75 -4.58
CA ILE A 52 -18.58 5.99 -5.70
C ILE A 52 -17.94 4.60 -5.76
N GLN A 53 -16.60 4.52 -5.72
CA GLN A 53 -15.88 3.24 -5.73
C GLN A 53 -16.25 2.33 -4.54
N LEU A 54 -16.42 2.91 -3.35
CA LEU A 54 -16.87 2.16 -2.18
C LEU A 54 -18.27 1.58 -2.40
N GLN A 55 -19.19 2.37 -2.95
CA GLN A 55 -20.56 1.92 -3.23
C GLN A 55 -20.58 0.83 -4.31
N GLU A 56 -19.81 0.98 -5.38
CA GLU A 56 -19.64 -0.05 -6.42
C GLU A 56 -19.13 -1.37 -5.83
N TYR A 57 -18.09 -1.29 -4.99
CA TYR A 57 -17.55 -2.45 -4.29
C TYR A 57 -18.60 -3.15 -3.43
N LYS A 58 -19.38 -2.39 -2.63
CA LYS A 58 -20.48 -2.93 -1.82
C LYS A 58 -21.53 -3.63 -2.68
N ASN A 59 -21.93 -3.02 -3.79
CA ASN A 59 -22.92 -3.60 -4.71
C ASN A 59 -22.44 -4.93 -5.31
N ILE A 60 -21.18 -4.99 -5.76
CA ILE A 60 -20.58 -6.21 -6.30
C ILE A 60 -20.50 -7.30 -5.22
N SER A 61 -20.10 -6.94 -4.00
CA SER A 61 -19.98 -7.89 -2.89
C SER A 61 -21.34 -8.45 -2.44
N THR A 62 -22.41 -7.66 -2.57
CA THR A 62 -23.78 -8.07 -2.23
C THR A 62 -24.34 -9.03 -3.28
N ILE A 63 -24.10 -8.76 -4.56
CA ILE A 63 -24.54 -9.60 -5.70
C ILE A 63 -23.77 -10.94 -5.70
N ASN A 64 -22.47 -10.90 -5.42
CA ASN A 64 -21.61 -12.08 -5.35
C ASN A 64 -21.53 -12.65 -3.94
N SER A 65 -22.68 -12.95 -3.31
CA SER A 65 -22.74 -13.73 -2.07
C SER A 65 -22.23 -15.16 -2.32
N VAL A 66 -20.94 -15.28 -2.63
CA VAL A 66 -20.16 -16.52 -2.61
C VAL A 66 -20.18 -16.98 -1.16
N PRO A 67 -20.47 -18.27 -0.87
CA PRO A 67 -20.40 -18.77 0.49
C PRO A 67 -19.07 -18.35 1.08
N GLN A 68 -19.11 -17.72 2.26
CA GLN A 68 -17.93 -17.49 3.11
C GLN A 68 -17.02 -18.70 2.93
N ARG A 69 -15.85 -18.51 2.30
CA ARG A 69 -14.89 -19.60 2.10
C ARG A 69 -14.72 -20.24 3.47
N ALA A 70 -15.20 -21.47 3.62
CA ALA A 70 -14.93 -22.26 4.80
C ALA A 70 -13.43 -22.15 5.05
N ALA A 71 -13.06 -21.80 6.28
CA ALA A 71 -11.65 -21.67 6.65
C ALA A 71 -10.96 -22.96 6.23
N LEU A 72 -10.18 -22.88 5.14
CA LEU A 72 -9.30 -23.95 4.74
C LEU A 72 -8.22 -23.99 5.82
N THR A 73 -8.45 -24.83 6.84
CA THR A 73 -7.36 -25.39 7.63
C THR A 73 -6.57 -26.28 6.70
N ASP A 74 -5.69 -25.67 5.92
CA ASP A 74 -4.63 -26.41 5.24
C ASP A 74 -3.28 -25.93 5.75
N HIS A 75 -2.67 -26.82 6.52
CA HIS A 75 -1.35 -26.70 7.10
C HIS A 75 -0.31 -26.75 5.97
N CYS A 76 0.16 -25.58 5.53
CA CYS A 76 1.49 -25.47 4.94
C CYS A 76 2.04 -24.06 5.21
N CYS A 77 2.55 -23.86 6.43
CA CYS A 77 3.10 -22.60 6.91
C CYS A 77 4.48 -22.34 6.26
N HIS A 78 4.51 -21.95 4.99
CA HIS A 78 5.48 -20.93 4.62
C HIS A 78 4.92 -19.63 5.20
N ASN A 79 5.60 -19.02 6.16
CA ASN A 79 5.22 -17.71 6.70
C ASN A 79 5.28 -16.66 5.59
N THR A 80 4.22 -16.57 4.79
CA THR A 80 4.00 -15.55 3.76
C THR A 80 3.43 -14.27 4.37
N SER A 81 3.02 -14.31 5.64
CA SER A 81 2.64 -13.12 6.40
C SER A 81 3.88 -12.35 6.84
N TRP A 82 3.83 -11.03 6.70
CA TRP A 82 4.91 -10.16 7.16
C TRP A 82 5.04 -10.26 8.69
N SER A 83 6.26 -10.50 9.18
CA SER A 83 6.62 -10.40 10.59
C SER A 83 7.59 -9.23 10.85
N PRO A 84 7.51 -8.59 12.04
CA PRO A 84 8.49 -7.60 12.45
C PRO A 84 9.88 -8.25 12.68
N PRO A 85 10.97 -7.48 12.54
CA PRO A 85 12.31 -7.99 12.81
C PRO A 85 12.52 -8.36 14.30
N PRO A 86 13.49 -9.24 14.61
CA PRO A 86 13.98 -9.43 15.97
C PRO A 86 14.45 -8.12 16.61
N ARG A 87 14.36 -8.04 17.95
CA ARG A 87 14.89 -6.89 18.72
C ARG A 87 16.38 -6.70 18.42
N GLY A 88 16.81 -5.44 18.32
CA GLY A 88 18.19 -5.08 17.99
C GLY A 88 18.52 -5.14 16.49
N THR A 89 17.55 -5.48 15.64
CA THR A 89 17.72 -5.47 14.18
C THR A 89 16.69 -4.57 13.51
N LEU A 90 16.99 -4.16 12.27
CA LEU A 90 16.06 -3.43 11.43
C LEU A 90 15.68 -4.27 10.21
N LYS A 91 14.43 -4.18 9.77
CA LYS A 91 13.94 -4.82 8.55
C LYS A 91 13.71 -3.75 7.49
N ILE A 92 14.32 -3.94 6.33
CA ILE A 92 14.07 -3.13 5.14
C ILE A 92 13.06 -3.90 4.27
N ASN A 93 11.89 -3.31 4.05
CA ASN A 93 10.98 -3.77 3.00
C ASN A 93 11.22 -2.93 1.75
N VAL A 94 11.47 -3.56 0.61
CA VAL A 94 11.69 -2.90 -0.70
C VAL A 94 10.60 -3.31 -1.67
N ASP A 95 10.04 -2.35 -2.38
CA ASP A 95 9.19 -2.56 -3.55
C ASP A 95 9.75 -1.77 -4.74
N ALA A 96 9.59 -2.28 -5.96
CA ALA A 96 10.07 -1.63 -7.16
C ALA A 96 9.09 -1.81 -8.32
N HIS A 97 8.90 -0.74 -9.10
CA HIS A 97 8.00 -0.67 -10.24
C HIS A 97 8.71 -0.07 -11.45
N LEU A 98 8.58 -0.71 -12.60
CA LEU A 98 9.01 -0.19 -13.89
C LEU A 98 7.92 0.71 -14.47
N SER A 99 8.27 1.97 -14.69
CA SER A 99 7.42 2.94 -15.37
C SER A 99 7.49 2.76 -16.88
N SER A 100 6.44 3.20 -17.59
CA SER A 100 6.32 3.10 -19.04
C SER A 100 7.39 3.89 -19.81
N ASP A 101 8.01 4.87 -19.16
CA ASP A 101 9.14 5.65 -19.69
C ASP A 101 10.50 4.97 -19.48
N GLY A 102 10.52 3.72 -18.98
CA GLY A 102 11.72 2.93 -18.77
C GLY A 102 12.46 3.20 -17.46
N HIS A 103 11.92 4.03 -16.56
CA HIS A 103 12.51 4.28 -15.25
C HIS A 103 12.04 3.27 -14.19
N TRP A 104 12.97 2.83 -13.35
CA TRP A 104 12.66 2.05 -12.15
C TRP A 104 12.45 2.97 -10.96
N PHE A 105 11.31 2.84 -10.31
CA PHE A 105 11.02 3.49 -9.04
C PHE A 105 11.08 2.47 -7.92
N SER A 106 12.01 2.65 -6.99
CA SER A 106 12.13 1.83 -5.78
C SER A 106 11.64 2.58 -4.56
N ARG A 107 10.89 1.90 -3.70
CA ARG A 107 10.42 2.41 -2.41
C ARG A 107 10.90 1.50 -1.30
N LEU A 108 11.36 2.12 -0.23
CA LEU A 108 11.93 1.44 0.92
C LEU A 108 11.27 1.91 2.19
N ILE A 109 11.03 0.97 3.11
CA ILE A 109 10.58 1.25 4.46
C ILE A 109 11.45 0.46 5.44
N LEU A 110 12.11 1.18 6.34
CA LEU A 110 12.92 0.63 7.42
C LEU A 110 12.10 0.56 8.70
N ARG A 111 12.02 -0.63 9.31
CA ARG A 111 11.18 -0.89 10.48
C ARG A 111 11.96 -1.49 11.64
N ARG A 112 11.55 -1.15 12.86
CA ARG A 112 11.99 -1.77 14.12
C ARG A 112 11.12 -2.97 14.50
N SER A 113 11.55 -3.68 15.55
CA SER A 113 10.87 -4.85 16.10
C SER A 113 9.48 -4.56 16.70
N ASP A 114 9.20 -3.31 17.06
CA ASP A 114 7.87 -2.84 17.50
C ASP A 114 6.95 -2.48 16.32
N GLY A 115 7.42 -2.68 15.08
CA GLY A 115 6.69 -2.33 13.86
C GLY A 115 6.80 -0.86 13.45
N SER A 116 7.40 0.00 14.29
CA SER A 116 7.57 1.43 14.00
C SER A 116 8.44 1.65 12.77
N VAL A 117 8.08 2.65 11.98
CA VAL A 117 8.86 3.09 10.81
C VAL A 117 9.90 4.09 11.28
N VAL A 118 11.17 3.82 10.97
CA VAL A 118 12.30 4.67 11.36
C VAL A 118 12.92 5.42 10.18
N GLY A 119 12.58 5.01 8.95
CA GLY A 119 13.01 5.65 7.73
C GLY A 119 12.22 5.16 6.53
N ALA A 120 12.06 6.03 5.55
CA ALA A 120 11.49 5.68 4.26
C ALA A 120 12.26 6.44 3.16
N ALA A 121 12.45 5.79 2.03
CA ALA A 121 13.13 6.38 0.88
C ALA A 121 12.38 6.02 -0.41
N THR A 122 12.44 6.94 -1.38
CA THR A 122 12.00 6.68 -2.75
C THR A 122 13.13 7.10 -3.68
N ARG A 123 13.51 6.23 -4.61
CA ARG A 123 14.55 6.51 -5.60
C ARG A 123 14.06 6.17 -7.00
N SER A 124 14.48 6.98 -7.97
CA SER A 124 14.30 6.72 -9.39
C SER A 124 15.65 6.32 -9.98
N HIS A 125 15.63 5.36 -10.89
CA HIS A 125 16.81 4.86 -11.58
C HIS A 125 16.51 4.74 -13.07
N ALA A 126 17.46 5.15 -13.92
CA ALA A 126 17.40 4.86 -15.35
C ALA A 126 17.42 3.33 -15.53
N GLY A 127 16.44 2.78 -16.26
CA GLY A 127 16.20 1.35 -16.29
C GLY A 127 16.73 0.60 -17.51
N SER A 128 16.95 -0.70 -17.29
CA SER A 128 16.87 -1.76 -18.30
C SER A 128 15.67 -2.66 -17.96
N GLU A 129 15.21 -3.50 -18.89
CA GLU A 129 13.93 -4.24 -18.80
C GLU A 129 13.83 -5.30 -17.68
N ASP A 130 14.87 -5.53 -16.88
CA ASP A 130 14.90 -6.60 -15.87
C ASP A 130 14.37 -6.16 -14.48
N VAL A 131 13.26 -6.79 -14.06
CA VAL A 131 12.61 -6.60 -12.75
C VAL A 131 13.48 -7.04 -11.58
N VAL A 132 14.28 -8.09 -11.75
CA VAL A 132 15.19 -8.57 -10.71
C VAL A 132 16.31 -7.54 -10.49
N PHE A 133 16.81 -6.96 -11.57
CA PHE A 133 17.78 -5.87 -11.52
C PHE A 133 17.22 -4.62 -10.83
N GLY A 134 16.00 -4.20 -11.17
CA GLY A 134 15.33 -3.07 -10.50
C GLY A 134 15.21 -3.24 -8.99
N LYS A 135 14.82 -4.44 -8.53
CA LYS A 135 14.75 -4.77 -7.09
C LYS A 135 16.12 -4.83 -6.42
N ALA A 136 17.11 -5.44 -7.08
CA ALA A 136 18.48 -5.53 -6.56
C ALA A 136 19.14 -4.15 -6.43
N LEU A 137 18.89 -3.26 -7.39
CA LEU A 137 19.35 -1.87 -7.35
C LEU A 137 18.67 -1.10 -6.22
N GLY A 138 17.36 -1.29 -6.02
CA GLY A 138 16.64 -0.74 -4.88
C GLY A 138 17.25 -1.16 -3.54
N LEU A 139 17.61 -2.44 -3.38
CA LEU A 139 18.26 -2.96 -2.18
C LEU A 139 19.68 -2.41 -1.98
N ASN A 140 20.50 -2.33 -3.03
CA ASN A 140 21.87 -1.81 -2.96
C ASN A 140 21.87 -0.35 -2.45
N ASN A 141 21.02 0.50 -3.01
CA ASN A 141 20.87 1.89 -2.58
C ASN A 141 20.22 2.08 -1.20
N ALA A 142 19.76 1.00 -0.57
CA ALA A 142 19.27 1.01 0.81
C ALA A 142 20.40 0.95 1.83
N LEU A 143 21.58 0.48 1.40
CA LEU A 143 22.74 0.18 2.25
C LEU A 143 23.84 1.23 2.16
N ASP A 144 23.81 2.10 1.13
CA ASP A 144 24.62 3.33 1.00
C ASP A 144 24.03 4.49 1.80
#